data_AF-A0AAW5TLB4-F1
#
_entry.id   AF-A0AAW5TLB4-F1
#
_cell.length_a   1.000
_cell.length_b   1.000
_cell.length_c   1.000
_cell.angle_alpha   90.00
_cell.angle_beta   90.00
_cell.angle_gamma   90.00
#
_symmetry.space_group_name_H-M   'P 1'
#
loop_
_entity.id
_entity.type
_entity.pdbx_description
1 polymer ?
#
loop_
_entity_poly.entity_id
_entity_poly.type
_entity_poly.pdbx_seq_one_letter_code
_entity_poly.pdbx_strand_id
1 'polypeptide(L)'
;MNNNKKDNIMKYKKVLVVAATVGVFFSAGLGIKSMAEDFWNGHNHVQAINNDIDTLSDRIHAKTDTINQLNADLSTARTRVQNNADQLSKLTGQLIQVNQEKTLITNNNNALNNQLKGKDNELQAKEQEIQAKIQEIQNKIQEGNDKVAAKQNELNSANQTIETLKAQVLDLQTKLSISDAALNDVKQARQKADQVVQETATSEQTSQISNSSQNQAWEAKVYEAQARVSYNGKNYLAKWYASAQDIPGNGGPWEEYQEIN
;
A
#
# COMPACT_ATOMS: atom_id res chain seq x y z
N MET A 1 1.80 53.46 27.25
CA MET A 1 1.77 54.82 27.82
C MET A 1 1.42 55.80 26.73
N ASN A 2 0.24 56.41 26.77
CA ASN A 2 -0.02 57.64 26.02
C ASN A 2 -1.12 58.44 26.75
N ASN A 3 -0.68 59.40 27.56
CA ASN A 3 -1.52 60.26 28.36
C ASN A 3 -1.90 61.50 27.54
N ASN A 4 -3.14 61.57 27.06
CA ASN A 4 -3.71 62.82 26.55
C ASN A 4 -4.94 63.18 27.37
N LYS A 5 -4.70 63.77 28.54
CA LYS A 5 -5.72 64.43 29.35
C LYS A 5 -5.65 65.93 29.02
N LYS A 6 -6.53 66.39 28.12
CA LYS A 6 -6.68 67.81 27.81
C LYS A 6 -7.48 68.48 28.93
N ASP A 7 -6.84 69.43 29.59
CA ASP A 7 -7.42 70.31 30.61
C ASP A 7 -8.55 71.15 30.00
N ASN A 8 -9.79 70.91 30.45
CA ASN A 8 -10.92 71.79 30.17
C ASN A 8 -11.00 72.85 31.28
N ILE A 9 -10.43 74.01 30.98
CA ILE A 9 -10.45 75.22 31.80
C ILE A 9 -11.87 75.82 31.77
N MET A 10 -12.67 75.61 32.82
CA MET A 10 -13.95 76.31 33.00
C MET A 10 -13.72 77.71 33.59
N LYS A 11 -13.98 78.75 32.78
CA LYS A 11 -13.99 80.16 33.19
C LYS A 11 -15.29 80.49 33.95
N TYR A 12 -15.28 80.46 35.28
CA TYR A 12 -16.36 81.02 36.08
C TYR A 12 -16.22 82.56 36.15
N LYS A 13 -17.15 83.29 35.53
CA LYS A 13 -17.24 84.75 35.64
C LYS A 13 -17.84 85.12 37.01
N LYS A 14 -17.15 85.98 37.76
CA LYS A 14 -17.55 86.43 39.10
C LYS A 14 -18.79 87.34 39.00
N VAL A 15 -19.85 87.01 39.72
CA VAL A 15 -21.04 87.86 39.89
C VAL A 15 -20.85 88.69 41.16
N LEU A 16 -20.80 90.02 41.01
CA LEU A 16 -20.66 90.97 42.12
C LEU A 16 -22.06 91.48 42.51
N VAL A 17 -22.49 91.25 43.75
CA VAL A 17 -23.73 91.80 44.31
C VAL A 17 -23.37 93.08 45.07
N VAL A 18 -23.80 94.23 44.54
CA VAL A 18 -23.65 95.54 45.20
C VAL A 18 -24.93 95.84 45.98
N ALA A 19 -24.82 95.93 47.31
CA ALA A 19 -25.88 96.43 48.18
C ALA A 19 -25.82 97.97 48.23
N ALA A 20 -26.89 98.64 47.84
CA ALA A 20 -27.03 100.09 47.95
C ALA A 20 -27.62 100.45 49.33
N THR A 21 -26.84 101.14 50.16
CA THR A 21 -27.32 101.77 51.39
C THR A 21 -28.20 102.98 51.05
N VAL A 22 -29.46 102.92 51.47
CA VAL A 22 -30.41 104.05 51.39
C VAL A 22 -30.04 105.05 52.49
N GLY A 23 -29.58 106.24 52.11
CA GLY A 23 -29.40 107.37 53.01
C GLY A 23 -30.74 108.04 53.30
N VAL A 24 -31.24 107.88 54.53
CA VAL A 24 -32.40 108.62 55.04
C VAL A 24 -31.92 110.01 55.48
N PHE A 25 -32.38 111.07 54.81
CA PHE A 25 -32.22 112.45 55.28
C PHE A 25 -33.35 112.79 56.26
N PHE A 26 -33.03 112.78 57.56
CA PHE A 26 -33.77 113.55 58.56
C PHE A 26 -32.82 114.57 59.20
N SER A 27 -33.01 115.85 58.87
CA SER A 27 -32.49 116.96 59.67
C SER A 27 -33.67 117.71 60.30
N ALA A 28 -33.63 117.82 61.61
CA ALA A 28 -34.65 118.38 62.49
C ALA A 28 -34.68 119.92 62.52
N GLY A 29 -35.80 120.51 62.99
CA GLY A 29 -35.85 121.87 63.54
C GLY A 29 -37.22 122.55 63.46
N LEU A 30 -37.85 122.78 64.62
CA LEU A 30 -39.05 123.63 64.79
C LEU A 30 -38.68 125.13 64.75
N GLY A 31 -39.50 126.00 64.13
CA GLY A 31 -39.49 127.45 64.44
C GLY A 31 -39.81 128.45 63.31
N ILE A 32 -41.09 128.85 63.22
CA ILE A 32 -41.69 130.14 62.82
C ILE A 32 -41.39 130.79 61.44
N LYS A 33 -42.48 130.91 60.67
CA LYS A 33 -42.82 131.82 59.56
C LYS A 33 -41.85 133.00 59.28
N SER A 34 -41.09 132.87 58.21
CA SER A 34 -40.93 133.94 57.21
C SER A 34 -40.64 133.29 55.86
N MET A 35 -41.29 133.81 54.82
CA MET A 35 -41.02 133.54 53.41
C MET A 35 -41.59 132.21 52.90
N ALA A 36 -42.83 132.32 52.42
CA ALA A 36 -43.43 131.46 51.41
C ALA A 36 -42.69 131.54 50.04
N GLU A 37 -41.36 131.66 50.05
CA GLU A 37 -40.48 131.62 48.87
C GLU A 37 -39.64 130.33 48.84
N ASP A 38 -39.51 129.58 49.94
CA ASP A 38 -38.95 128.22 49.94
C ASP A 38 -39.98 127.12 49.65
N PHE A 39 -41.26 127.49 49.43
CA PHE A 39 -42.24 126.57 48.85
C PHE A 39 -41.81 126.10 47.44
N TRP A 40 -40.94 126.87 46.79
CA TRP A 40 -40.35 126.55 45.49
C TRP A 40 -39.10 125.66 45.54
N ASN A 41 -38.45 125.49 46.71
CA ASN A 41 -37.37 124.49 46.85
C ASN A 41 -37.91 123.05 46.95
N GLY A 42 -39.20 122.89 47.25
CA GLY A 42 -39.89 121.61 47.17
C GLY A 42 -39.95 121.05 45.73
N HIS A 43 -40.00 121.91 44.71
CA HIS A 43 -40.04 121.46 43.31
C HIS A 43 -38.73 120.76 42.91
N ASN A 44 -37.58 121.28 43.34
CA ASN A 44 -36.26 120.69 43.07
C ASN A 44 -36.10 119.32 43.77
N HIS A 45 -36.55 119.19 45.02
CA HIS A 45 -36.48 117.91 45.75
C HIS A 45 -37.46 116.88 45.19
N VAL A 46 -38.68 117.28 44.82
CA VAL A 46 -39.65 116.38 44.19
C VAL A 46 -39.15 115.92 42.82
N GLN A 47 -38.50 116.79 42.05
CA GLN A 47 -37.86 116.43 40.79
C GLN A 47 -36.71 115.42 41.00
N ALA A 48 -35.86 115.63 42.00
CA ALA A 48 -34.81 114.68 42.35
C ALA A 48 -35.38 113.31 42.78
N ILE A 49 -36.45 113.31 43.59
CA ILE A 49 -37.15 112.09 43.99
C ILE A 49 -37.72 111.35 42.76
N ASN A 50 -38.34 112.05 41.82
CA ASN A 50 -38.86 111.42 40.59
C ASN A 50 -37.73 110.80 39.75
N ASN A 51 -36.60 111.49 39.60
CA ASN A 51 -35.43 110.93 38.90
C ASN A 51 -34.86 109.69 39.60
N ASP A 52 -34.84 109.68 40.94
CA ASP A 52 -34.43 108.52 41.73
C ASP A 52 -35.42 107.36 41.61
N ILE A 53 -36.73 107.64 41.55
CA ILE A 53 -37.79 106.66 41.31
C ILE A 53 -37.64 106.04 39.93
N ASP A 54 -37.41 106.83 38.90
CA ASP A 54 -37.18 106.34 37.53
C ASP A 54 -35.92 105.46 37.47
N THR A 55 -34.83 105.91 38.09
CA THR A 55 -33.57 105.13 38.17
C THR A 55 -33.75 103.82 38.95
N LEU A 56 -34.60 103.81 39.98
CA LEU A 56 -34.96 102.58 40.69
C LEU A 56 -35.82 101.67 39.80
N SER A 57 -36.79 102.23 39.09
CA SER A 57 -37.66 101.51 38.15
C SER A 57 -36.83 100.80 37.07
N ASP A 58 -35.90 101.51 36.44
CA ASP A 58 -35.00 100.97 35.42
C ASP A 58 -34.14 99.82 35.98
N ARG A 59 -33.61 99.99 37.20
CA ARG A 59 -32.82 98.93 37.87
C ARG A 59 -33.69 97.72 38.21
N ILE A 60 -34.95 97.91 38.58
CA ILE A 60 -35.90 96.82 38.86
C ILE A 60 -36.21 96.07 37.56
N HIS A 61 -36.46 96.76 36.45
CA HIS A 61 -36.67 96.14 35.15
C HIS A 61 -35.45 95.34 34.70
N ALA A 62 -34.24 95.91 34.75
CA ALA A 62 -33.01 95.22 34.36
C ALA A 62 -32.73 93.97 35.21
N LYS A 63 -33.00 94.02 36.53
CA LYS A 63 -32.89 92.86 37.41
C LYS A 63 -33.95 91.80 37.09
N THR A 64 -35.16 92.21 36.75
CA THR A 64 -36.24 91.31 36.30
C THR A 64 -35.83 90.56 35.03
N ASP A 65 -35.27 91.25 34.04
CA ASP A 65 -34.78 90.63 32.81
C ASP A 65 -33.65 89.64 33.09
N THR A 66 -32.71 90.00 33.98
CA THR A 66 -31.63 89.11 34.40
C THR A 66 -32.16 87.84 35.07
N ILE A 67 -33.17 87.95 35.95
CA ILE A 67 -33.81 86.80 36.60
C ILE A 67 -34.47 85.89 35.57
N ASN A 68 -35.17 86.47 34.58
CA ASN A 68 -35.81 85.71 33.52
C ASN A 68 -34.78 84.94 32.67
N GLN A 69 -33.64 85.56 32.33
CA GLN A 69 -32.55 84.89 31.61
C GLN A 69 -31.94 83.74 32.44
N LEU A 70 -31.64 83.99 33.71
CA LEU A 70 -31.09 82.96 34.61
C LEU A 70 -32.03 81.76 34.76
N ASN A 71 -33.34 82.00 34.78
CA ASN A 71 -34.34 80.94 34.81
C ASN A 71 -34.33 80.11 33.51
N ALA A 72 -34.20 80.74 32.35
CA ALA A 72 -34.08 80.06 31.06
C ALA A 72 -32.79 79.23 30.96
N ASP A 73 -31.67 79.78 31.41
CA ASP A 73 -30.37 79.08 31.45
C ASP A 73 -30.41 77.90 32.42
N LEU A 74 -31.02 78.05 33.61
CA LEU A 74 -31.20 76.98 34.59
C LEU A 74 -32.06 75.85 34.02
N SER A 75 -33.14 76.19 33.33
CA SER A 75 -33.99 75.21 32.63
C SER A 75 -33.18 74.42 31.60
N THR A 76 -32.41 75.12 30.76
CA THR A 76 -31.53 74.50 29.75
C THR A 76 -30.47 73.60 30.39
N ALA A 77 -29.84 74.04 31.49
CA ALA A 77 -28.84 73.26 32.20
C ALA A 77 -29.44 71.98 32.79
N ARG A 78 -30.66 72.04 33.35
CA ARG A 78 -31.39 70.86 33.85
C ARG A 78 -31.64 69.84 32.75
N THR A 79 -32.12 70.28 31.58
CA THR A 79 -32.34 69.39 30.44
C THR A 79 -31.03 68.74 29.96
N ARG A 80 -29.93 69.49 29.92
CA ARG A 80 -28.61 68.93 29.55
C ARG A 80 -28.14 67.86 30.54
N VAL A 81 -28.33 68.08 31.84
CA VAL A 81 -27.97 67.09 32.87
C VAL A 81 -28.79 65.81 32.71
N GLN A 82 -30.10 65.93 32.46
CA GLN A 82 -30.97 64.78 32.20
C GLN A 82 -30.52 63.99 30.97
N ASN A 83 -30.28 64.67 29.84
CA ASN A 83 -29.79 64.02 28.62
C ASN A 83 -28.43 63.33 28.83
N ASN A 84 -27.52 63.96 29.56
CA ASN A 84 -26.22 63.37 29.88
C ASN A 84 -26.37 62.13 30.79
N ALA A 85 -27.31 62.15 31.75
CA ALA A 85 -27.60 61.01 32.60
C ALA A 85 -28.13 59.81 31.78
N ASP A 86 -29.01 60.07 30.81
CA ASP A 86 -29.54 59.03 29.91
C ASP A 86 -28.45 58.43 29.01
N GLN A 87 -27.54 59.27 28.49
CA GLN A 87 -26.38 58.81 27.72
C GLN A 87 -25.43 57.96 28.57
N LEU A 88 -25.17 58.37 29.82
CA LEU A 88 -24.33 57.62 30.74
C LEU A 88 -24.93 56.25 31.08
N SER A 89 -26.25 56.19 31.26
CA SER A 89 -26.97 54.92 31.47
C SER A 89 -26.82 53.97 30.27
N LYS A 90 -26.99 54.47 29.04
CA LYS A 90 -26.77 53.69 27.81
C LYS A 90 -25.34 53.17 27.68
N LEU A 91 -24.35 54.03 27.91
CA LEU A 91 -22.93 53.64 27.88
C LEU A 91 -22.60 52.59 28.94
N THR A 92 -23.19 52.71 30.13
CA THR A 92 -23.02 51.72 31.21
C THR A 92 -23.59 50.36 30.78
N GLY A 93 -24.77 50.34 30.17
CA GLY A 93 -25.36 49.11 29.62
C GLY A 93 -24.50 48.46 28.54
N GLN A 94 -23.98 49.26 27.59
CA GLN A 94 -23.06 48.77 26.55
C GLN A 94 -21.77 48.20 27.14
N LEU A 95 -21.22 48.81 28.19
CA LEU A 95 -20.01 48.31 28.86
C LEU A 95 -20.25 46.95 29.53
N ILE A 96 -21.41 46.78 30.17
CA ILE A 96 -21.80 45.51 30.79
C ILE A 96 -21.92 44.42 29.72
N GLN A 97 -22.60 44.71 28.61
CA GLN A 97 -22.78 43.78 27.49
C GLN A 97 -21.43 43.36 26.90
N VAL A 98 -20.56 44.32 26.57
CA VAL A 98 -19.23 44.03 26.02
C VAL A 98 -18.40 43.18 26.99
N ASN A 99 -18.53 43.41 28.30
CA ASN A 99 -17.81 42.61 29.29
C ASN A 99 -18.34 41.16 29.38
N GLN A 100 -19.65 40.95 29.20
CA GLN A 100 -20.25 39.62 29.11
C GLN A 100 -19.81 38.89 27.84
N GLU A 101 -19.86 39.56 26.68
CA GLU A 101 -19.41 39.01 25.39
C GLU A 101 -17.92 38.62 25.45
N LYS A 102 -17.07 39.47 26.04
CA LYS A 102 -15.65 39.18 26.24
C LYS A 102 -15.44 37.91 27.07
N THR A 103 -16.24 37.71 28.12
CA THR A 103 -16.17 36.51 28.97
C THR A 103 -16.56 35.27 28.17
N LEU A 104 -17.64 35.35 27.38
CA LEU A 104 -18.08 34.26 26.51
C LEU A 104 -17.02 33.88 25.47
N ILE A 105 -16.46 34.88 24.77
CA ILE A 105 -15.39 34.67 23.78
C ILE A 105 -14.16 34.03 24.44
N THR A 106 -13.80 34.46 25.65
CA THR A 106 -12.67 33.88 26.40
C THR A 106 -12.92 32.39 26.69
N ASN A 107 -14.12 32.05 27.15
CA ASN A 107 -14.50 30.66 27.43
C ASN A 107 -14.49 29.79 26.16
N ASN A 108 -15.05 30.31 25.06
CA ASN A 108 -15.08 29.61 23.77
C ASN A 108 -13.66 29.37 23.24
N ASN A 109 -12.77 30.37 23.33
CA ASN A 109 -11.37 30.21 22.93
C ASN A 109 -10.65 29.14 23.75
N ASN A 110 -10.88 29.10 25.06
CA ASN A 110 -10.31 28.06 25.93
C ASN A 110 -10.83 26.66 25.55
N ALA A 111 -12.14 26.52 25.28
CA ALA A 111 -12.73 25.27 24.85
C ALA A 111 -12.17 24.78 23.51
N LEU A 112 -12.08 25.67 22.51
CA LEU A 112 -11.49 25.38 21.20
C LEU A 112 -10.01 24.99 21.33
N ASN A 113 -9.25 25.69 22.17
CA ASN A 113 -7.83 25.36 22.41
C ASN A 113 -7.66 23.97 23.02
N ASN A 114 -8.53 23.57 23.95
CA ASN A 114 -8.54 22.22 24.52
C ASN A 114 -8.91 21.16 23.47
N GLN A 115 -9.87 21.44 22.59
CA GLN A 115 -10.24 20.54 21.50
C GLN A 115 -9.10 20.34 20.50
N LEU A 116 -8.41 21.42 20.11
CA LEU A 116 -7.24 21.36 19.22
C LEU A 116 -6.15 20.48 19.83
N LYS A 117 -5.79 20.71 21.09
CA LYS A 117 -4.81 19.89 21.81
C LYS A 117 -5.22 18.41 21.88
N GLY A 118 -6.51 18.13 22.07
CA GLY A 118 -7.04 16.77 22.03
C GLY A 118 -6.86 16.10 20.66
N LYS A 119 -7.13 16.85 19.58
CA LYS A 119 -6.94 16.36 18.20
C LYS A 119 -5.47 16.16 17.85
N ASP A 120 -4.58 17.02 18.32
CA ASP A 120 -3.13 16.86 18.13
C ASP A 120 -2.62 15.58 18.79
N ASN A 121 -3.07 15.28 20.01
CA ASN A 121 -2.72 14.03 20.70
C ASN A 121 -3.25 12.79 19.94
N GLU A 122 -4.48 12.85 19.42
CA GLU A 122 -5.07 11.76 18.63
C GLU A 122 -4.28 11.52 17.32
N LEU A 123 -3.90 12.59 16.63
CA LEU A 123 -3.07 12.51 15.42
C LEU A 123 -1.69 11.92 15.72
N GLN A 124 -1.04 12.36 16.81
CA GLN A 124 0.25 11.81 17.22
C GLN A 124 0.18 10.31 17.52
N ALA A 125 -0.88 9.87 18.20
CA ALA A 125 -1.09 8.45 18.49
C ALA A 125 -1.31 7.63 17.21
N LYS A 126 -2.11 8.14 16.26
CA LYS A 126 -2.32 7.48 14.96
C LYS A 126 -1.04 7.42 14.13
N GLU A 127 -0.23 8.48 14.14
CA GLU A 127 1.07 8.49 13.48
C GLU A 127 1.98 7.39 14.04
N GLN A 128 2.06 7.25 15.37
CA GLN A 128 2.83 6.18 16.01
C GLN A 128 2.32 4.78 15.63
N GLU A 129 1.00 4.56 15.58
CA GLU A 129 0.42 3.29 15.15
C GLU A 129 0.77 2.96 13.70
N ILE A 130 0.69 3.95 12.79
CA ILE A 130 1.06 3.79 11.38
C ILE A 130 2.53 3.40 11.24
N GLN A 131 3.43 4.11 11.95
CA GLN A 131 4.86 3.80 11.93
C GLN A 131 5.15 2.37 12.43
N ALA A 132 4.46 1.92 13.50
CA ALA A 132 4.59 0.56 14.01
C ALA A 132 4.12 -0.50 12.98
N LYS A 133 2.99 -0.26 12.30
CA LYS A 133 2.49 -1.17 11.24
C LYS A 133 3.40 -1.21 10.02
N ILE A 134 4.00 -0.08 9.64
CA ILE A 134 5.00 -0.04 8.56
C ILE A 134 6.18 -0.95 8.90
N GLN A 135 6.71 -0.87 10.13
CA GLN A 135 7.81 -1.74 10.57
C GLN A 135 7.40 -3.22 10.56
N GLU A 136 6.20 -3.54 11.03
CA GLU A 136 5.69 -4.91 10.99
C GLU A 136 5.61 -5.46 9.56
N ILE A 137 5.08 -4.66 8.63
CA ILE A 137 4.97 -5.04 7.21
C ILE A 137 6.37 -5.23 6.60
N GLN A 138 7.31 -4.33 6.87
CA GLN A 138 8.69 -4.45 6.39
C GLN A 138 9.34 -5.75 6.88
N ASN A 139 9.15 -6.11 8.16
CA ASN A 139 9.65 -7.38 8.71
C ASN A 139 9.02 -8.60 8.01
N LYS A 140 7.72 -8.59 7.77
CA LYS A 140 7.03 -9.69 7.05
C LYS A 140 7.46 -9.80 5.59
N ILE A 141 7.74 -8.69 4.92
CA ILE A 141 8.30 -8.70 3.56
C ILE A 141 9.68 -9.35 3.58
N GLN A 142 10.55 -8.97 4.51
CA GLN A 142 11.87 -9.56 4.64
C GLN A 142 11.79 -11.08 4.90
N GLU A 143 10.97 -11.49 5.87
CA GLU A 143 10.74 -12.91 6.17
C GLU A 143 10.21 -13.68 4.94
N GLY A 144 9.29 -13.07 4.18
CA GLY A 144 8.77 -13.63 2.94
C GLY A 144 9.86 -13.81 1.88
N ASN A 145 10.69 -12.79 1.68
CA ASN A 145 11.82 -12.85 0.74
C ASN A 145 12.82 -13.93 1.12
N ASP A 146 13.15 -14.06 2.41
CA ASP A 146 14.07 -15.09 2.91
C ASP A 146 13.52 -16.50 2.67
N LYS A 147 12.21 -16.70 2.87
CA LYS A 147 11.54 -17.98 2.58
C LYS A 147 11.53 -18.31 1.08
N VAL A 148 11.30 -17.31 0.22
CA VAL A 148 11.35 -17.50 -1.24
C VAL A 148 12.77 -17.87 -1.68
N ALA A 149 13.80 -17.19 -1.16
CA ALA A 149 15.18 -17.51 -1.45
C ALA A 149 15.55 -18.94 -1.00
N ALA A 150 15.13 -19.34 0.22
CA ALA A 150 15.32 -20.70 0.71
C ALA A 150 14.65 -21.74 -0.21
N LYS A 151 13.41 -21.50 -0.65
CA LYS A 151 12.70 -22.39 -1.57
C LYS A 151 13.34 -22.45 -2.96
N GLN A 152 13.92 -21.35 -3.44
CA GLN A 152 14.68 -21.34 -4.69
C GLN A 152 15.93 -22.23 -4.58
N ASN A 153 16.63 -22.20 -3.45
CA ASN A 153 17.79 -23.08 -3.21
C ASN A 153 17.39 -24.57 -3.13
N GLU A 154 16.28 -24.88 -2.46
CA GLU A 154 15.72 -26.24 -2.43
C GLU A 154 15.35 -26.72 -3.85
N LEU A 155 14.68 -25.89 -4.64
CA LEU A 155 14.30 -26.21 -6.03
C LEU A 155 15.52 -26.44 -6.92
N ASN A 156 16.54 -25.60 -6.79
CA ASN A 156 17.81 -25.76 -7.53
C ASN A 156 18.48 -27.11 -7.19
N SER A 157 18.50 -27.48 -5.91
CA SER A 157 19.07 -28.75 -5.44
C SER A 157 18.28 -29.96 -5.95
N ALA A 158 16.96 -29.89 -5.93
CA ALA A 158 16.08 -30.92 -6.49
C ALA A 158 16.29 -31.08 -8.01
N ASN A 159 16.42 -29.97 -8.74
CA ASN A 159 16.71 -30.00 -10.18
C ASN A 159 18.06 -30.66 -10.49
N GLN A 160 19.11 -30.36 -9.73
CA GLN A 160 20.41 -31.03 -9.88
C GLN A 160 20.31 -32.55 -9.62
N THR A 161 19.51 -32.95 -8.64
CA THR A 161 19.24 -34.37 -8.36
C THR A 161 18.52 -35.03 -9.53
N ILE A 162 17.52 -34.37 -10.12
CA ILE A 162 16.79 -34.87 -11.30
C ILE A 162 17.76 -35.07 -12.48
N GLU A 163 18.63 -34.10 -12.76
CA GLU A 163 19.61 -34.24 -13.85
C GLU A 163 20.58 -35.40 -13.61
N THR A 164 21.00 -35.61 -12.36
CA THR A 164 21.83 -36.77 -11.98
C THR A 164 21.09 -38.10 -12.20
N LEU A 165 19.82 -38.18 -11.77
CA LEU A 165 19.00 -39.38 -11.96
C LEU A 165 18.75 -39.67 -13.45
N LYS A 166 18.51 -38.64 -14.27
CA LYS A 166 18.37 -38.80 -15.72
C LYS A 166 19.64 -39.40 -16.34
N ALA A 167 20.82 -38.91 -15.96
CA ALA A 167 22.09 -39.46 -16.42
C ALA A 167 22.27 -40.93 -16.02
N GLN A 168 21.91 -41.29 -14.78
CA GLN A 168 21.95 -42.68 -14.31
C GLN A 168 20.99 -43.59 -15.08
N VAL A 169 19.78 -43.13 -15.40
CA VAL A 169 18.81 -43.88 -16.22
C VAL A 169 19.36 -44.15 -17.62
N LEU A 170 20.00 -43.16 -18.24
CA LEU A 170 20.62 -43.31 -19.57
C LEU A 170 21.77 -44.33 -19.56
N ASP A 171 22.62 -44.30 -18.53
CA ASP A 171 23.71 -45.26 -18.35
C ASP A 171 23.18 -46.68 -18.17
N LEU A 172 22.13 -46.86 -17.35
CA LEU A 172 21.47 -48.16 -17.15
C LEU A 172 20.83 -48.69 -18.44
N GLN A 173 20.16 -47.83 -19.22
CA GLN A 173 19.60 -48.21 -20.52
C GLN A 173 20.69 -48.66 -21.50
N THR A 174 21.83 -47.98 -21.51
CA THR A 174 22.99 -48.32 -22.35
C THR A 174 23.58 -49.67 -21.95
N LYS A 175 23.81 -49.89 -20.64
CA LYS A 175 24.28 -51.17 -20.10
C LYS A 175 23.34 -52.32 -20.42
N LEU A 176 22.02 -52.09 -20.33
CA LEU A 176 21.02 -53.09 -20.70
C LEU A 176 21.12 -53.47 -22.18
N SER A 177 21.22 -52.48 -23.08
CA SER A 177 21.36 -52.73 -24.52
C SER A 177 22.65 -53.52 -24.86
N ILE A 178 23.77 -53.21 -24.21
CA ILE A 178 25.02 -53.97 -24.36
C ILE A 178 24.84 -55.41 -23.86
N SER A 179 24.19 -55.60 -22.72
CA SER A 179 23.91 -56.92 -22.16
C SER A 179 23.01 -57.75 -23.09
N ASP A 180 21.98 -57.15 -23.68
CA ASP A 180 21.09 -57.81 -24.63
C ASP A 180 21.83 -58.24 -25.91
N ALA A 181 22.74 -57.40 -26.41
CA ALA A 181 23.61 -57.74 -27.53
C ALA A 181 24.53 -58.92 -27.20
N ALA A 182 25.22 -58.87 -26.05
CA ALA A 182 26.09 -59.96 -25.59
C ALA A 182 25.31 -61.28 -25.38
N LEU A 183 24.08 -61.20 -24.86
CA LEU A 183 23.22 -62.37 -24.70
C LEU A 183 22.85 -63.00 -26.05
N ASN A 184 22.54 -62.18 -27.06
CA ASN A 184 22.27 -62.66 -28.41
C ASN A 184 23.51 -63.28 -29.05
N ASP A 185 24.69 -62.69 -28.89
CA ASP A 185 25.95 -63.25 -29.40
C ASP A 185 26.23 -64.63 -28.79
N VAL A 186 26.04 -64.80 -27.48
CA VAL A 186 26.19 -66.10 -26.80
C VAL A 186 25.18 -67.13 -27.31
N LYS A 187 23.91 -66.73 -27.53
CA LYS A 187 22.89 -67.64 -28.10
C LYS A 187 23.27 -68.10 -29.51
N GLN A 188 23.73 -67.18 -30.36
CA GLN A 188 24.19 -67.52 -31.71
C GLN A 188 25.40 -68.45 -31.68
N ALA A 189 26.38 -68.16 -30.81
CA ALA A 189 27.56 -69.02 -30.63
C ALA A 189 27.18 -70.44 -30.20
N ARG A 190 26.21 -70.57 -29.27
CA ARG A 190 25.67 -71.87 -28.86
C ARG A 190 24.99 -72.62 -30.00
N GLN A 191 24.10 -71.97 -30.74
CA GLN A 191 23.42 -72.59 -31.88
C GLN A 191 24.41 -73.09 -32.93
N LYS A 192 25.43 -72.30 -33.23
CA LYS A 192 26.49 -72.69 -34.16
C LYS A 192 27.28 -73.88 -33.63
N ALA A 193 27.63 -73.89 -32.34
CA ALA A 193 28.31 -75.03 -31.73
C ALA A 193 27.44 -76.31 -31.78
N ASP A 194 26.14 -76.20 -31.47
CA ASP A 194 25.19 -77.32 -31.52
C ASP A 194 25.04 -77.88 -32.95
N GLN A 195 25.00 -77.01 -33.98
CA GLN A 195 25.02 -77.43 -35.39
C GLN A 195 26.29 -78.20 -35.74
N VAL A 196 27.46 -77.68 -35.36
CA VAL A 196 28.75 -78.37 -35.60
C VAL A 196 28.76 -79.74 -34.93
N VAL A 197 28.25 -79.85 -33.70
CA VAL A 197 28.12 -81.15 -32.99
C VAL A 197 27.19 -82.11 -33.75
N GLN A 198 26.03 -81.64 -34.24
CA GLN A 198 25.14 -82.47 -35.06
C GLN A 198 25.75 -82.87 -36.41
N GLU A 199 26.45 -81.97 -37.10
CA GLU A 199 27.14 -82.27 -38.35
C GLU A 199 28.24 -83.33 -38.15
N THR A 200 28.96 -83.28 -37.01
CA THR A 200 29.92 -84.33 -36.63
C THR A 200 29.25 -85.64 -36.23
N ALA A 201 28.09 -85.61 -35.54
CA ALA A 201 27.35 -86.81 -35.17
C ALA A 201 26.62 -87.48 -36.35
N THR A 202 26.22 -86.70 -37.37
CA THR A 202 25.58 -87.21 -38.59
C THR A 202 26.62 -87.74 -39.59
N SER A 203 27.85 -87.23 -39.56
CA SER A 203 28.96 -87.73 -40.38
C SER A 203 29.51 -89.09 -39.92
N GLU A 204 29.11 -89.60 -38.75
CA GLU A 204 29.48 -90.95 -38.29
C GLU A 204 28.48 -92.05 -38.68
N GLN A 205 27.39 -91.73 -39.41
CA GLN A 205 26.38 -92.72 -39.77
C GLN A 205 25.79 -92.53 -41.18
N THR A 206 26.59 -92.78 -42.23
CA THR A 206 26.31 -93.70 -43.38
C THR A 206 27.23 -93.43 -44.58
N SER A 207 28.41 -94.06 -44.58
CA SER A 207 28.96 -94.69 -45.78
C SER A 207 28.87 -96.20 -45.56
N GLN A 208 27.68 -96.78 -45.77
CA GLN A 208 27.54 -98.22 -45.85
C GLN A 208 27.33 -98.62 -47.31
N ILE A 209 28.39 -99.21 -47.84
CA ILE A 209 28.43 -99.99 -49.07
C ILE A 209 27.37 -101.09 -48.96
N SER A 210 26.32 -100.99 -49.76
CA SER A 210 25.30 -102.03 -49.89
C SER A 210 25.88 -103.21 -50.66
N ASN A 211 26.46 -104.19 -49.95
CA ASN A 211 26.71 -105.53 -50.50
C ASN A 211 25.36 -106.23 -50.63
N SER A 212 24.82 -106.22 -51.85
CA SER A 212 23.68 -107.03 -52.27
C SER A 212 24.12 -108.49 -52.39
N SER A 213 23.69 -109.33 -51.45
CA SER A 213 23.92 -110.79 -51.40
C SER A 213 23.10 -111.59 -52.41
N GLN A 214 22.90 -111.07 -53.62
CA GLN A 214 22.31 -111.82 -54.72
C GLN A 214 23.17 -111.65 -55.95
N ASN A 215 23.73 -112.77 -56.42
CA ASN A 215 24.47 -112.82 -57.69
C ASN A 215 23.55 -112.36 -58.82
N GLN A 216 23.98 -111.36 -59.58
CA GLN A 216 23.25 -110.89 -60.74
C GLN A 216 23.34 -111.94 -61.87
N ALA A 217 22.33 -112.08 -62.73
CA ALA A 217 22.44 -112.95 -63.89
C ALA A 217 23.54 -112.43 -64.83
N TRP A 218 24.37 -113.31 -65.40
CA TRP A 218 25.45 -112.89 -66.30
C TRP A 218 24.88 -112.32 -67.60
N GLU A 219 25.35 -111.13 -67.94
CA GLU A 219 25.15 -110.44 -69.21
C GLU A 219 26.50 -110.18 -69.88
N ALA A 220 26.53 -110.09 -71.21
CA ALA A 220 27.73 -109.79 -72.00
C ALA A 220 28.18 -108.31 -71.82
N LYS A 221 28.79 -108.02 -70.67
CA LYS A 221 29.37 -106.72 -70.30
C LYS A 221 30.69 -106.92 -69.54
N VAL A 222 31.36 -105.81 -69.25
CA VAL A 222 32.60 -105.82 -68.47
C VAL A 222 32.30 -106.03 -66.98
N TYR A 223 33.10 -106.87 -66.32
CA TYR A 223 33.07 -107.06 -64.88
C TYR A 223 34.47 -106.89 -64.27
N GLU A 224 34.50 -106.17 -63.15
CA GLU A 224 35.71 -106.01 -62.35
C GLU A 224 36.01 -107.28 -61.53
N ALA A 225 37.25 -107.38 -61.02
CA ALA A 225 37.66 -108.48 -60.16
C ALA A 225 36.72 -108.63 -58.95
N GLN A 226 36.44 -109.87 -58.55
CA GLN A 226 35.52 -110.28 -57.49
C GLN A 226 34.02 -110.04 -57.76
N ALA A 227 33.63 -109.61 -58.96
CA ALA A 227 32.23 -109.58 -59.35
C ALA A 227 31.63 -110.99 -59.33
N ARG A 228 30.41 -111.10 -58.81
CA ARG A 228 29.67 -112.38 -58.70
C ARG A 228 28.46 -112.38 -59.62
N VAL A 229 28.36 -113.43 -60.43
CA VAL A 229 27.28 -113.60 -61.41
C VAL A 229 26.73 -115.03 -61.38
N SER A 230 25.50 -115.21 -61.84
CA SER A 230 24.88 -116.52 -62.07
C SER A 230 24.67 -116.77 -63.56
N TYR A 231 25.14 -117.91 -64.08
CA TYR A 231 25.01 -118.29 -65.49
C TYR A 231 24.73 -119.79 -65.61
N ASN A 232 23.72 -120.18 -66.40
CA ASN A 232 23.29 -121.57 -66.58
C ASN A 232 23.10 -122.35 -65.27
N GLY A 233 22.52 -121.70 -64.25
CA GLY A 233 22.21 -122.33 -62.95
C GLY A 233 23.40 -122.51 -62.01
N LYS A 234 24.59 -122.01 -62.38
CA LYS A 234 25.81 -122.06 -61.57
C LYS A 234 26.31 -120.64 -61.24
N ASN A 235 26.96 -120.50 -60.10
CA ASN A 235 27.49 -119.22 -59.64
C ASN A 235 28.97 -119.12 -59.98
N TYR A 236 29.38 -117.95 -60.47
CA TYR A 236 30.76 -117.69 -60.89
C TYR A 236 31.28 -116.38 -60.26
N LEU A 237 32.55 -116.41 -59.90
CA LEU A 237 33.33 -115.27 -59.43
C LEU A 237 34.34 -114.88 -60.50
N ALA A 238 34.45 -113.59 -60.81
CA ALA A 238 35.52 -113.07 -61.66
C ALA A 238 36.84 -113.05 -60.85
N LYS A 239 37.80 -113.90 -61.20
CA LYS A 239 39.14 -113.93 -60.57
C LYS A 239 39.93 -112.66 -60.85
N TRP A 240 39.70 -112.07 -62.02
CA TRP A 240 40.23 -110.79 -62.48
C TRP A 240 39.24 -110.21 -63.49
N TYR A 241 39.60 -109.08 -64.11
CA TYR A 241 38.80 -108.41 -65.15
C TYR A 241 38.25 -109.39 -66.21
N ALA A 242 36.92 -109.35 -66.42
CA ALA A 242 36.23 -110.14 -67.44
C ALA A 242 35.60 -109.22 -68.48
N SER A 243 35.89 -109.45 -69.76
CA SER A 243 35.30 -108.71 -70.85
C SER A 243 33.92 -109.26 -71.23
N ALA A 244 33.18 -108.52 -72.06
CA ALA A 244 31.86 -108.94 -72.55
C ALA A 244 31.88 -110.27 -73.35
N GLN A 245 33.04 -110.72 -73.83
CA GLN A 245 33.21 -111.96 -74.59
C GLN A 245 33.56 -113.16 -73.71
N ASP A 246 33.90 -112.93 -72.44
CA ASP A 246 34.28 -113.98 -71.49
C ASP A 246 33.03 -114.57 -70.84
N ILE A 247 32.57 -115.71 -71.36
CA ILE A 247 31.35 -116.40 -70.90
C ILE A 247 31.69 -117.34 -69.73
N PRO A 248 30.96 -117.28 -68.60
CA PRO A 248 31.19 -118.18 -67.47
C PRO A 248 31.00 -119.66 -67.85
N GLY A 249 31.90 -120.52 -67.38
CA GLY A 249 31.89 -121.97 -67.63
C GLY A 249 32.73 -122.45 -68.81
N ASN A 250 33.27 -121.55 -69.65
CA ASN A 250 34.05 -121.93 -70.84
C ASN A 250 35.59 -121.84 -70.66
N GLY A 251 36.08 -121.79 -69.41
CA GLY A 251 37.49 -121.55 -69.09
C GLY A 251 37.92 -120.11 -69.37
N GLY A 252 38.41 -119.39 -68.35
CA GLY A 252 38.73 -117.97 -68.46
C GLY A 252 38.78 -117.25 -67.11
N PRO A 253 38.41 -115.95 -67.03
CA PRO A 253 38.44 -115.17 -65.78
C PRO A 253 37.40 -115.67 -64.75
N TRP A 254 36.42 -116.48 -65.17
CA TRP A 254 35.36 -117.00 -64.32
C TRP A 254 35.75 -118.29 -63.61
N GLU A 255 35.55 -118.32 -62.30
CA GLU A 255 35.68 -119.50 -61.46
C GLU A 255 34.31 -119.87 -60.89
N GLU A 256 33.87 -121.11 -61.14
CA GLU A 256 32.65 -121.62 -60.53
C GLU A 256 32.86 -121.78 -59.04
N TYR A 257 31.95 -121.23 -58.24
CA TYR A 257 31.95 -121.43 -56.80
C TYR A 257 30.57 -121.90 -56.35
N GLN A 258 30.57 -122.77 -55.34
CA GLN A 258 29.37 -123.16 -54.62
C GLN A 258 29.36 -122.35 -53.34
N GLU A 259 28.28 -121.60 -53.07
CA GLU A 259 28.08 -121.04 -51.74
C GLU A 259 27.83 -122.22 -50.80
N ILE A 260 28.82 -122.50 -49.94
CA ILE A 260 28.62 -123.41 -48.83
C ILE A 260 27.70 -122.67 -47.87
N ASN A 261 26.44 -123.10 -47.77
CA ASN A 261 25.50 -122.59 -46.77
C ASN A 261 26.02 -122.84 -45.35
#